data_AF-A0A502HSB6-F1
#
_entry.id   AF-A0A502HSB6-F1
#
_cell.length_a   1.000
_cell.length_b   1.000
_cell.length_c   1.000
_cell.angle_alpha   90.00
_cell.angle_beta   90.00
_cell.angle_gamma   90.00
#
_symmetry.space_group_name_H-M   'P 1'
#
loop_
_entity.id
_entity.type
_entity.pdbx_description
1 polymer ?
#
loop_
_entity_poly.entity_id
_entity_poly.type
_entity_poly.pdbx_seq_one_letter_code
_entity_poly.pdbx_strand_id
1 'polypeptide(L)' 'MLRESYSALLAHACESLASANVMTMDLADHMDGPSRNSLLAIAQIIMLGELAVNRALDQLDPPE' A
#
# COMPACT_ATOMS: atom_id res chain seq x y z
N MET A 1 -0.89 22.08 -12.32
CA MET A 1 -1.47 22.30 -10.98
C MET A 1 -2.35 21.13 -10.53
N LEU A 2 -3.39 20.72 -11.28
CA LEU A 2 -4.19 19.52 -10.93
C LEU A 2 -3.38 18.20 -10.94
N ARG A 3 -2.48 18.01 -11.92
CA ARG A 3 -1.63 16.81 -12.03
C ARG A 3 -0.66 16.68 -10.84
N GLU A 4 0.04 17.76 -10.50
CA GLU A 4 0.94 17.84 -9.34
C GLU A 4 0.23 17.49 -8.03
N SER A 5 -0.98 18.02 -7.82
CA SER A 5 -1.78 17.71 -6.64
C SER A 5 -2.22 16.26 -6.58
N TYR A 6 -2.46 15.62 -7.72
CA TYR A 6 -2.86 14.22 -7.81
C TYR A 6 -1.68 13.27 -7.58
N SER A 7 -0.50 13.60 -8.12
CA SER A 7 0.75 12.88 -7.82
C SER A 7 1.08 12.90 -6.32
N ALA A 8 1.00 14.07 -5.67
CA ALA A 8 1.19 14.17 -4.23
C ALA A 8 0.18 13.33 -3.41
N LEU A 9 -1.10 13.30 -3.83
CA LEU A 9 -2.12 12.47 -3.18
C LEU A 9 -1.80 10.98 -3.30
N LEU A 10 -1.37 10.52 -4.48
CA LEU A 10 -0.99 9.13 -4.69
C LEU A 10 0.27 8.76 -3.92
N ALA A 11 1.26 9.64 -3.85
CA ALA A 11 2.46 9.42 -3.03
C ALA A 11 2.11 9.22 -1.56
N HIS A 12 1.27 10.09 -0.98
CA HIS A 12 0.79 9.93 0.40
C HIS A 12 -0.04 8.66 0.61
N ALA A 13 -0.85 8.26 -0.38
CA ALA A 13 -1.56 7.00 -0.33
C ALA A 13 -0.60 5.80 -0.31
N CYS A 14 0.47 5.84 -1.12
CA CYS A 14 1.51 4.81 -1.12
C CYS A 14 2.21 4.71 0.25
N GLU A 15 2.62 5.84 0.83
CA GLU A 15 3.22 5.88 2.17
C GLU A 15 2.29 5.34 3.25
N SER A 16 1.00 5.69 3.18
CA SER A 16 -0.01 5.22 4.14
C SER A 16 -0.24 3.71 4.03
N LEU A 17 -0.27 3.18 2.80
CA LEU A 17 -0.41 1.75 2.55
C LEU A 17 0.83 0.98 3.02
N ALA A 18 2.03 1.48 2.75
CA ALA A 18 3.27 0.88 3.26
C ALA A 18 3.28 0.81 4.79
N SER A 19 2.87 1.89 5.46
CA SER A 19 2.71 1.93 6.92
C SER A 19 1.65 0.93 7.42
N ALA A 20 0.50 0.84 6.74
CA ALA A 20 -0.54 -0.13 7.06
C ALA A 20 -0.07 -1.58 6.90
N ASN A 21 0.76 -1.87 5.89
CA ASN A 21 1.34 -3.19 5.69
C ASN A 21 2.26 -3.56 6.86
N VAL A 22 3.13 -2.63 7.28
CA VAL A 22 4.01 -2.82 8.46
C VAL A 22 3.19 -3.10 9.73
N MET A 23 2.16 -2.29 10.01
CA MET A 23 1.30 -2.51 11.19
C MET A 23 0.54 -3.84 11.13
N THR A 24 0.11 -4.25 9.93
CA THR A 24 -0.61 -5.52 9.75
C THR A 24 0.32 -6.71 9.96
N MET A 25 1.55 -6.64 9.44
CA MET A 25 2.57 -7.68 9.65
C MET A 25 3.01 -7.76 11.10
N ASP A 26 3.23 -6.62 11.77
CA ASP A 26 3.53 -6.60 13.21
C ASP A 26 2.41 -7.27 14.01
N LEU A 27 1.14 -6.96 13.74
CA LEU A 27 0.02 -7.65 14.39
C LEU A 27 -0.03 -9.15 14.07
N ALA A 28 0.28 -9.55 12.83
CA ALA A 28 0.31 -10.94 12.40
C ALA A 28 1.38 -11.76 13.13
N ASP A 29 2.51 -11.14 13.49
CA ASP A 29 3.57 -11.80 14.26
C ASP A 29 3.18 -12.10 15.71
N HIS A 30 2.15 -11.42 16.23
CA HIS A 30 1.59 -11.64 17.57
C HIS A 30 0.34 -12.53 17.59
N MET A 31 -0.06 -13.09 16.44
CA MET A 31 -1.25 -13.93 16.29
C MET A 31 -0.89 -15.32 15.76
N ASP A 32 -1.74 -16.31 16.01
CA ASP A 32 -1.59 -17.66 15.49
C ASP A 32 -2.85 -18.15 14.76
N GLY A 33 -2.68 -19.24 14.01
CA GLY A 33 -3.79 -19.97 13.39
C GLY A 33 -4.62 -19.12 12.41
N PRO A 34 -5.96 -19.28 12.39
CA PRO A 34 -6.82 -18.59 11.43
C PRO A 34 -6.73 -17.06 11.47
N SER A 35 -6.54 -16.47 12.65
CA SER A 35 -6.43 -15.00 12.78
C SER A 35 -5.16 -14.47 12.11
N ARG A 36 -4.03 -15.16 12.29
CA ARG A 36 -2.79 -14.85 11.57
C ARG A 36 -2.98 -14.93 10.07
N ASN A 37 -3.63 -15.98 9.58
CA ASN A 37 -3.89 -16.15 8.15
C ASN A 37 -4.75 -15.02 7.57
N SER A 38 -5.77 -14.56 8.31
CA SER A 38 -6.58 -13.41 7.91
C SER A 38 -5.75 -12.12 7.82
N LEU A 39 -4.85 -11.88 8.77
CA LEU A 39 -3.96 -10.72 8.75
C LEU A 39 -2.97 -10.77 7.57
N LEU A 40 -2.40 -11.94 7.28
CA LEU A 40 -1.56 -12.12 6.08
C LEU A 40 -2.33 -11.87 4.78
N ALA A 41 -3.61 -12.28 4.72
CA ALA A 41 -4.46 -11.97 3.57
C ALA A 41 -4.73 -10.46 3.43
N ILE A 42 -4.95 -9.76 4.56
CA ILE A 42 -5.08 -8.29 4.56
C ILE A 42 -3.78 -7.62 4.09
N ALA A 43 -2.62 -8.06 4.58
CA ALA A 43 -1.32 -7.56 4.15
C ALA A 43 -1.12 -7.75 2.63
N GLN A 44 -1.53 -8.89 2.08
CA GLN A 44 -1.51 -9.12 0.63
C GLN A 44 -2.38 -8.12 -0.14
N ILE A 45 -3.58 -7.80 0.35
CA ILE A 45 -4.46 -6.81 -0.27
C ILE A 45 -3.84 -5.42 -0.22
N ILE A 46 -3.21 -5.05 0.90
CA ILE A 46 -2.51 -3.76 1.04
C ILE A 46 -1.38 -3.65 0.02
N MET A 47 -0.53 -4.67 -0.11
CA MET A 47 0.55 -4.69 -1.11
C MET A 47 0.03 -4.56 -2.55
N LEU A 48 -1.13 -5.16 -2.87
CA LEU A 48 -1.76 -5.00 -4.18
C LEU A 48 -2.27 -3.56 -4.39
N GLY A 49 -2.77 -2.92 -3.34
CA GLY A 49 -3.09 -1.49 -3.34
C GLY A 49 -1.87 -0.62 -3.60
N GLU A 50 -0.74 -0.89 -2.93
CA GLU A 50 0.54 -0.18 -3.16
C GLU A 50 0.99 -0.32 -4.61
N LEU A 51 0.93 -1.52 -5.18
CA LEU A 51 1.28 -1.76 -6.57
C LEU A 51 0.38 -0.98 -7.54
N ALA A 52 -0.93 -0.90 -7.26
CA ALA A 52 -1.87 -0.12 -8.06
C ALA A 52 -1.58 1.38 -7.99
N VAL A 53 -1.26 1.91 -6.81
CA VAL A 53 -0.89 3.31 -6.60
C VAL A 53 0.43 3.66 -7.29
N ASN A 54 1.45 2.81 -7.16
CA ASN A 54 2.72 3.00 -7.86
C ASN A 54 2.55 3.02 -9.38
N ARG A 55 1.74 2.12 -9.93
CA ARG A 55 1.40 2.15 -11.37
C ARG A 55 0.66 3.42 -11.78
N ALA A 56 -0.22 3.94 -10.94
CA ALA A 56 -0.89 5.19 -11.21
C ALA A 56 0.08 6.38 -11.19
N LEU A 57 1.08 6.39 -10.29
CA LEU A 57 2.17 7.37 -10.28
C LEU A 57 3.03 7.28 -11.55
N ASP A 58 3.44 6.08 -11.95
CA ASP A 58 4.23 5.84 -13.17
C ASP A 58 3.49 6.34 -14.44
N GLN A 59 2.16 6.29 -14.45
CA GLN A 59 1.35 6.82 -15.55
C GLN A 59 1.29 8.36 -15.58
N LEU A 60 1.47 9.02 -14.44
CA LEU A 60 1.46 10.49 -14.36
C LEU A 60 2.80 11.10 -14.73
N ASP A 61 3.90 10.44 -14.34
CA ASP A 61 5.27 10.80 -14.68
C ASP A 61 6.00 9.60 -15.30
N PRO A 62 5.74 9.31 -16.59
CA PRO A 62 6.39 8.21 -17.28
C PRO A 62 7.91 8.43 -17.37
N PRO A 63 8.72 7.38 -17.18
CA PRO A 63 10.17 7.46 -17.37
C PRO A 63 10.51 7.83 -18.82
N GLU A 64 11.53 8.68 -19.01
CA GLU A 64 12.05 9.08 -20.33
C GLU A 64 12.60 7.90 -21.16
#